data_AF-A0AAU3BAF6-F1
#
_entry.id   AF-A0AAU3BAF6-F1
#
_cell.length_a   1.000
_cell.length_b   1.000
_cell.length_c   1.000
_cell.angle_alpha   90.00
_cell.angle_beta   90.00
_cell.angle_gamma   90.00
#
_symmetry.space_group_name_H-M   'P 1'
#
loop_
_entity.id
_entity.type
_entity.pdbx_description
1 polymer ?
#
loop_
_entity_poly.entity_id
_entity_poly.type
_entity_poly.pdbx_seq_one_letter_code
_entity_poly.pdbx_strand_id
1 'polypeptide(L)'
;MSPPMRPPLSPSPSAPGGTPGAPTSKTLLVPYYEHPSVRPAEWDALVAAAPRLHGVVLNPASGPGKRPDPAFAAVAGRLRAADVRVLGYVDTDYGRRPLADVVRDLTRHRDWYGTDGTFLDQAAAVESEFGYYRRLAAAARGLGGGLVLNHGTAPHPSYARIADVLVTFEGTWTSYRRRPPPPWTGAGASLCHLVHGVPAGADTAALARERGAALYCAVPGVGDHPWGTLPHALAPVP
;
A
#
# COMPACT_ATOMS: atom_id res chain seq x y z
N MET A 1 -69.11 -34.97 -25.16
CA MET A 1 -67.85 -35.51 -24.62
C MET A 1 -66.89 -34.34 -24.46
N SER A 2 -66.75 -33.84 -23.23
CA SER A 2 -65.81 -32.77 -22.88
C SER A 2 -64.66 -33.38 -22.08
N PRO A 3 -63.39 -33.03 -22.36
CA PRO A 3 -62.26 -33.54 -21.59
C PRO A 3 -62.14 -32.82 -20.23
N PRO A 4 -61.57 -33.46 -19.20
CA PRO A 4 -61.52 -32.92 -17.84
C PRO A 4 -60.43 -31.85 -17.65
N MET A 5 -60.73 -30.89 -16.77
CA MET A 5 -59.83 -29.85 -16.27
C MET A 5 -58.58 -30.43 -15.60
N ARG A 6 -57.40 -29.91 -15.98
CA ARG A 6 -56.14 -30.12 -15.24
C ARG A 6 -56.10 -29.21 -14.00
N PRO A 7 -55.63 -29.69 -12.84
CA PRO A 7 -55.40 -28.85 -11.67
C PRO A 7 -54.15 -27.94 -11.87
N PRO A 8 -54.08 -26.79 -11.20
CA PRO A 8 -52.92 -25.89 -11.31
C PRO A 8 -51.68 -26.47 -10.61
N LEU A 9 -50.52 -26.27 -11.23
CA LEU A 9 -49.21 -26.61 -10.68
C LEU A 9 -48.83 -25.60 -9.58
N SER A 10 -48.47 -26.11 -8.39
CA SER A 10 -47.90 -25.29 -7.30
C SER A 10 -46.52 -24.74 -7.70
N PRO A 11 -46.19 -23.47 -7.35
CA PRO A 11 -44.86 -22.93 -7.62
C PRO A 11 -43.82 -23.56 -6.68
N SER A 12 -42.67 -23.95 -7.25
CA SER A 12 -41.50 -24.39 -6.49
C SER A 12 -40.89 -23.23 -5.68
N PRO A 13 -40.37 -23.47 -4.46
CA PRO A 13 -39.72 -22.43 -3.68
C PRO A 13 -38.38 -22.04 -4.34
N SER A 14 -38.22 -20.75 -4.62
CA SER A 14 -36.96 -20.17 -5.09
C SER A 14 -35.95 -20.17 -3.94
N ALA A 15 -34.72 -20.62 -4.22
CA ALA A 15 -33.62 -20.57 -3.27
C ALA A 15 -33.30 -19.11 -2.88
N PRO A 16 -32.93 -18.83 -1.62
CA PRO A 16 -32.56 -17.49 -1.20
C PRO A 16 -31.25 -17.07 -1.89
N GLY A 17 -31.33 -16.01 -2.69
CA GLY A 17 -30.17 -15.36 -3.29
C GLY A 17 -29.26 -14.83 -2.19
N GLY A 18 -28.01 -15.32 -2.17
CA GLY A 18 -26.97 -14.74 -1.33
C GLY A 18 -26.73 -13.30 -1.74
N THR A 19 -26.79 -12.39 -0.77
CA THR A 19 -26.42 -10.99 -0.95
C THR A 19 -24.98 -10.91 -1.45
N PRO A 20 -24.68 -10.22 -2.55
CA PRO A 20 -23.30 -9.93 -2.92
C PRO A 20 -22.66 -9.15 -1.77
N GLY A 21 -21.56 -9.67 -1.20
CA GLY A 21 -20.78 -8.94 -0.22
C GLY A 21 -20.38 -7.58 -0.80
N ALA A 22 -20.44 -6.52 0.02
CA ALA A 22 -19.98 -5.21 -0.40
C ALA A 22 -18.56 -5.32 -0.98
N PRO A 23 -18.24 -4.66 -2.11
CA PRO A 23 -16.91 -4.73 -2.70
C PRO A 23 -15.88 -4.32 -1.63
N THR A 24 -14.98 -5.23 -1.28
CA THR A 24 -13.90 -4.95 -0.33
C THR A 24 -12.96 -3.93 -0.98
N SER A 25 -12.96 -2.70 -0.47
CA SER A 25 -12.07 -1.66 -0.98
C SER A 25 -10.62 -1.96 -0.57
N LYS A 26 -9.74 -2.10 -1.57
CA LYS A 26 -8.29 -2.22 -1.38
C LYS A 26 -7.71 -0.90 -0.86
N THR A 27 -7.66 -0.75 0.46
CA THR A 27 -7.30 0.50 1.16
C THR A 27 -5.98 0.42 1.93
N LEU A 28 -5.43 -0.78 2.14
CA LEU A 28 -4.20 -0.97 2.90
C LEU A 28 -2.97 -0.86 2.00
N LEU A 29 -2.11 0.13 2.25
CA LEU A 29 -0.79 0.25 1.63
C LEU A 29 0.26 -0.10 2.69
N VAL A 30 0.78 -1.33 2.67
CA VAL A 30 1.53 -1.87 3.82
C VAL A 30 3.04 -1.84 3.57
N PRO A 31 3.81 -0.96 4.24
CA PRO A 31 5.24 -1.17 4.43
C PRO A 31 5.49 -2.27 5.46
N TYR A 32 6.23 -3.30 5.07
CA TYR A 32 6.61 -4.39 5.96
C TYR A 32 8.06 -4.80 5.71
N TYR A 33 8.92 -4.54 6.70
CA TYR A 33 10.37 -4.53 6.52
C TYR A 33 11.07 -5.70 7.23
N GLU A 34 10.35 -6.80 7.43
CA GLU A 34 10.92 -8.04 7.95
C GLU A 34 11.26 -9.02 6.82
N HIS A 35 12.37 -9.73 6.99
CA HIS A 35 12.81 -10.71 6.01
C HIS A 35 11.86 -11.93 5.95
N PRO A 36 11.43 -12.40 4.75
CA PRO A 36 10.49 -13.51 4.63
C PRO A 36 10.94 -14.82 5.29
N SER A 37 12.23 -15.13 5.27
CA SER A 37 12.78 -16.31 5.98
C SER A 37 12.75 -16.17 7.52
N VAL A 38 12.64 -14.96 8.06
CA VAL A 38 12.58 -14.71 9.50
C VAL A 38 11.13 -14.69 9.99
N ARG A 39 10.23 -14.10 9.19
CA ARG A 39 8.81 -13.93 9.54
C ARG A 39 7.85 -14.56 8.51
N PRO A 40 7.96 -15.86 8.17
CA PRO A 40 7.16 -16.47 7.11
C PRO A 40 5.65 -16.38 7.37
N ALA A 41 5.21 -16.58 8.62
CA ALA A 41 3.79 -16.52 8.99
C ALA A 41 3.16 -15.13 8.76
N GLU A 42 3.92 -14.05 8.98
CA GLU A 42 3.43 -12.69 8.75
C GLU A 42 3.29 -12.39 7.25
N TRP A 43 4.23 -12.89 6.43
CA TRP A 43 4.10 -12.80 4.98
C TRP A 43 2.93 -13.64 4.44
N ASP A 44 2.67 -14.81 5.04
CA ASP A 44 1.49 -15.63 4.70
C ASP A 44 0.20 -14.89 5.04
N ALA A 45 0.15 -14.19 6.18
CA ALA A 45 -0.99 -13.37 6.58
C ALA A 45 -1.21 -12.18 5.63
N LEU A 46 -0.15 -11.53 5.14
CA LEU A 46 -0.25 -10.52 4.09
C LEU A 46 -0.86 -11.09 2.80
N VAL A 47 -0.39 -12.25 2.33
CA VAL A 47 -0.94 -12.90 1.13
C VAL A 47 -2.41 -13.26 1.33
N ALA A 48 -2.79 -13.78 2.49
CA ALA A 48 -4.18 -14.09 2.82
C ALA A 48 -5.08 -12.83 2.88
N ALA A 49 -4.51 -11.67 3.19
CA ALA A 49 -5.21 -10.40 3.26
C ALA A 49 -5.38 -9.70 1.91
N ALA A 50 -4.95 -10.30 0.80
CA ALA A 50 -4.91 -9.70 -0.54
C ALA A 50 -6.15 -8.88 -0.96
N PRO A 51 -7.40 -9.29 -0.71
CA PRO A 51 -8.58 -8.49 -1.08
C PRO A 51 -8.65 -7.10 -0.43
N ARG A 52 -7.90 -6.87 0.66
CA ARG A 52 -7.83 -5.59 1.40
C ARG A 52 -6.62 -4.74 1.02
N LEU A 53 -5.63 -5.32 0.34
CA LEU A 53 -4.34 -4.70 0.08
C LEU A 53 -4.36 -3.91 -1.22
N HIS A 54 -4.13 -2.60 -1.10
CA HIS A 54 -3.79 -1.75 -2.24
C HIS A 54 -2.41 -2.09 -2.80
N GLY A 55 -1.46 -2.36 -1.90
CA GLY A 55 -0.12 -2.80 -2.24
C GLY A 55 0.74 -3.09 -1.00
N VAL A 56 1.84 -3.79 -1.20
CA VAL A 56 2.84 -4.11 -0.17
C VAL A 56 4.20 -3.59 -0.63
N VAL A 57 4.90 -2.89 0.26
CA VAL A 57 6.24 -2.37 -0.03
C VAL A 57 7.29 -3.40 0.36
N LEU A 58 8.09 -3.82 -0.62
CA LEU A 58 9.25 -4.70 -0.41
C LEU A 58 10.50 -3.86 -0.19
N ASN A 59 11.18 -4.14 0.92
CA ASN A 59 12.44 -3.50 1.28
C ASN A 59 13.51 -4.54 1.71
N PRO A 60 14.15 -5.25 0.76
CA PRO A 60 15.16 -6.25 1.10
C PRO A 60 16.34 -5.74 1.93
N ALA A 61 16.87 -4.55 1.62
CA ALA A 61 18.06 -4.01 2.30
C ALA A 61 18.17 -2.48 2.14
N SER A 62 17.15 -1.74 2.56
CA SER A 62 17.02 -0.29 2.29
C SER A 62 17.11 0.01 0.78
N GLY A 63 16.38 -0.80 0.01
CA GLY A 63 16.52 -0.94 -1.44
C GLY A 63 16.52 -2.41 -1.87
N PRO A 64 16.86 -2.71 -3.15
CA PRO A 64 16.74 -4.06 -3.71
C PRO A 64 17.81 -5.04 -3.22
N GLY A 65 18.84 -4.55 -2.53
CA GLY A 65 20.03 -5.31 -2.14
C GLY A 65 21.15 -5.29 -3.17
N LYS A 66 22.25 -6.00 -2.87
CA LYS A 66 23.43 -6.12 -3.76
C LYS A 66 23.27 -7.21 -4.83
N ARG A 67 22.38 -8.18 -4.57
CA ARG A 67 22.04 -9.33 -5.42
C ARG A 67 20.57 -9.71 -5.14
N PRO A 68 19.88 -10.40 -6.06
CA PRO A 68 18.51 -10.86 -5.81
C PRO A 68 18.47 -11.76 -4.56
N ASP A 69 17.47 -11.52 -3.72
CA ASP A 69 17.15 -12.38 -2.58
C ASP A 69 16.02 -13.38 -2.95
N PRO A 70 16.27 -14.70 -2.93
CA PRO A 70 15.27 -15.70 -3.30
C PRO A 70 14.01 -15.69 -2.43
N ALA A 71 14.12 -15.36 -1.14
CA ALA A 71 12.98 -15.34 -0.23
C ALA A 71 12.03 -14.17 -0.56
N PHE A 72 12.60 -12.99 -0.84
CA PHE A 72 11.81 -11.86 -1.34
C PHE A 72 11.23 -12.10 -2.72
N ALA A 73 11.97 -12.73 -3.64
CA ALA A 73 11.45 -13.08 -4.96
C ALA A 73 10.25 -14.04 -4.88
N ALA A 74 10.34 -15.05 -4.01
CA ALA A 74 9.26 -16.01 -3.78
C ALA A 74 8.00 -15.32 -3.22
N VAL A 75 8.13 -14.46 -2.20
CA VAL A 75 6.97 -13.77 -1.62
C VAL A 75 6.36 -12.75 -2.56
N ALA A 76 7.19 -12.03 -3.34
CA ALA A 76 6.71 -11.12 -4.38
C ALA A 76 5.86 -11.87 -5.41
N GLY A 77 6.32 -13.05 -5.87
CA GLY A 77 5.55 -13.91 -6.77
C GLY A 77 4.20 -14.32 -6.19
N ARG A 78 4.15 -14.69 -4.91
CA ARG A 78 2.90 -15.06 -4.22
C ARG A 78 1.92 -13.89 -4.08
N LEU A 79 2.42 -12.71 -3.73
CA LEU A 79 1.60 -11.49 -3.62
C LEU A 79 0.99 -11.13 -4.98
N ARG A 80 1.78 -11.15 -6.05
CA ARG A 80 1.27 -10.88 -7.41
C ARG A 80 0.27 -11.93 -7.86
N ALA A 81 0.52 -13.22 -7.58
CA ALA A 81 -0.44 -14.28 -7.88
C ALA A 81 -1.77 -14.12 -7.14
N ALA A 82 -1.77 -13.40 -6.01
CA ALA A 82 -2.96 -13.01 -5.26
C ALA A 82 -3.52 -11.62 -5.66
N ASP A 83 -3.10 -11.05 -6.79
CA ASP A 83 -3.53 -9.73 -7.29
C ASP A 83 -3.20 -8.57 -6.33
N VAL A 84 -2.08 -8.68 -5.60
CA VAL A 84 -1.52 -7.61 -4.77
C VAL A 84 -0.38 -6.92 -5.50
N ARG A 85 -0.43 -5.59 -5.55
CA ARG A 85 0.67 -4.78 -6.12
C ARG A 85 1.89 -4.84 -5.22
N VAL A 86 3.02 -5.20 -5.81
CA VAL A 86 4.32 -5.24 -5.12
C VAL A 86 5.08 -3.96 -5.46
N LEU A 87 5.39 -3.15 -4.45
CA LEU A 87 6.09 -1.87 -4.61
C LEU A 87 7.54 -1.98 -4.15
N GLY A 88 8.49 -1.58 -4.99
CA GLY A 88 9.91 -1.56 -4.61
C GLY A 88 10.26 -0.31 -3.81
N TYR A 89 10.77 -0.47 -2.58
CA TYR A 89 11.27 0.62 -1.75
C TYR A 89 12.59 1.17 -2.32
N VAL A 90 12.68 2.50 -2.49
CA VAL A 90 13.96 3.16 -2.77
C VAL A 90 14.04 4.48 -2.01
N ASP A 91 15.07 4.63 -1.20
CA ASP A 91 15.38 5.90 -0.53
C ASP A 91 15.89 6.95 -1.53
N THR A 92 15.45 8.20 -1.35
CA THR A 92 15.81 9.34 -2.21
C THR A 92 16.63 10.42 -1.49
N ASP A 93 16.91 10.25 -0.19
CA ASP A 93 17.65 11.20 0.65
C ASP A 93 17.15 12.65 0.51
N TYR A 94 15.83 12.84 0.45
CA TYR A 94 15.20 14.15 0.26
C TYR A 94 15.66 14.88 -1.00
N GLY A 95 15.84 14.15 -2.10
CA GLY A 95 16.25 14.68 -3.40
C GLY A 95 17.76 14.78 -3.61
N ARG A 96 18.57 14.46 -2.59
CA ARG A 96 20.04 14.54 -2.65
C ARG A 96 20.67 13.32 -3.30
N ARG A 97 19.98 12.18 -3.31
CA ARG A 97 20.51 10.96 -3.93
C ARG A 97 20.60 11.15 -5.46
N PRO A 98 21.69 10.69 -6.12
CA PRO A 98 21.79 10.82 -7.57
C PRO A 98 20.67 10.08 -8.31
N LEU A 99 20.07 10.74 -9.30
CA LEU A 99 18.95 10.18 -10.07
C LEU A 99 19.28 8.82 -10.69
N ALA A 100 20.50 8.66 -11.23
CA ALA A 100 20.94 7.40 -11.83
C ALA A 100 20.98 6.24 -10.81
N ASP A 101 21.35 6.52 -9.56
CA ASP A 101 21.37 5.51 -8.50
C ASP A 101 19.97 5.05 -8.12
N VAL A 102 19.03 6.00 -7.99
CA VAL A 102 17.63 5.69 -7.72
C VAL A 102 17.06 4.86 -8.87
N VAL A 103 17.22 5.30 -10.12
CA VAL A 103 16.69 4.59 -11.31
C VAL A 103 17.28 3.18 -11.43
N ARG A 104 18.56 3.00 -11.13
CA ARG A 104 19.20 1.67 -11.08
C ARG A 104 18.50 0.76 -10.07
N ASP A 105 18.19 1.27 -8.89
CA ASP A 105 17.56 0.46 -7.84
C ASP A 105 16.10 0.14 -8.16
N LEU A 106 15.35 1.07 -8.79
CA LEU A 106 14.01 0.79 -9.32
C LEU A 106 14.05 -0.32 -10.38
N THR A 107 15.03 -0.26 -11.28
CA THR A 107 15.22 -1.28 -12.31
C THR A 107 15.52 -2.65 -11.70
N ARG A 108 16.40 -2.70 -10.69
CA ARG A 108 16.70 -3.94 -9.95
C ARG A 108 15.48 -4.49 -9.23
N HIS A 109 14.65 -3.65 -8.62
CA HIS A 109 13.41 -4.10 -8.00
C HIS A 109 12.48 -4.79 -9.00
N ARG A 110 12.28 -4.15 -10.17
CA ARG A 110 11.51 -4.73 -11.27
C ARG A 110 12.11 -6.06 -11.72
N ASP A 111 13.41 -6.10 -12.01
CA ASP A 111 14.06 -7.27 -12.61
C ASP A 111 14.17 -8.46 -11.65
N TRP A 112 14.38 -8.20 -10.36
CA TRP A 112 14.63 -9.26 -9.38
C TRP A 112 13.38 -9.74 -8.68
N TYR A 113 12.40 -8.85 -8.48
CA TYR A 113 11.20 -9.14 -7.68
C TYR A 113 9.90 -8.96 -8.46
N GLY A 114 9.96 -8.49 -9.70
CA GLY A 114 8.78 -8.28 -10.54
C GLY A 114 7.83 -7.23 -9.97
N THR A 115 8.36 -6.17 -9.34
CA THR A 115 7.54 -5.11 -8.72
C THR A 115 6.65 -4.41 -9.75
N ASP A 116 5.37 -4.20 -9.40
CA ASP A 116 4.35 -3.50 -10.20
C ASP A 116 4.39 -1.97 -10.02
N GLY A 117 5.22 -1.48 -9.10
CA GLY A 117 5.34 -0.07 -8.81
C GLY A 117 6.50 0.24 -7.88
N THR A 118 6.55 1.50 -7.49
CA THR A 118 7.69 2.09 -6.79
C THR A 118 7.19 2.82 -5.56
N PHE A 119 7.94 2.70 -4.47
CA PHE A 119 7.74 3.45 -3.24
C PHE A 119 9.02 4.23 -2.98
N LEU A 120 9.00 5.52 -3.26
CA LEU A 120 10.14 6.40 -3.04
C LEU A 120 10.05 6.99 -1.64
N ASP A 121 11.01 6.63 -0.79
CA ASP A 121 11.06 7.08 0.59
C ASP A 121 11.94 8.30 0.77
N GLN A 122 11.74 8.97 1.91
CA GLN A 122 12.35 10.26 2.22
C GLN A 122 12.14 11.28 1.09
N ALA A 123 10.94 11.30 0.51
CA ALA A 123 10.63 12.21 -0.58
C ALA A 123 10.55 13.66 -0.06
N ALA A 124 11.27 14.58 -0.69
CA ALA A 124 11.26 15.99 -0.29
C ALA A 124 9.87 16.59 -0.45
N ALA A 125 9.43 17.38 0.53
CA ALA A 125 8.11 18.01 0.54
C ALA A 125 8.08 19.37 -0.18
N VAL A 126 9.24 19.99 -0.41
CA VAL A 126 9.37 21.35 -0.93
C VAL A 126 9.26 21.42 -2.46
N GLU A 127 8.77 22.54 -2.98
CA GLU A 127 8.60 22.73 -4.43
C GLU A 127 9.93 22.78 -5.20
N SER A 128 11.01 23.26 -4.59
CA SER A 128 12.33 23.37 -5.23
C SER A 128 12.86 22.02 -5.73
N GLU A 129 12.50 20.92 -5.06
CA GLU A 129 12.90 19.56 -5.43
C GLU A 129 11.96 18.91 -6.46
N PHE A 130 10.84 19.54 -6.83
CA PHE A 130 9.84 18.96 -7.73
C PHE A 130 10.44 18.54 -9.08
N GLY A 131 11.43 19.28 -9.57
CA GLY A 131 12.14 18.95 -10.81
C GLY A 131 12.83 17.59 -10.77
N TYR A 132 13.41 17.21 -9.63
CA TYR A 132 14.07 15.92 -9.41
C TYR A 132 13.03 14.79 -9.42
N TYR A 133 11.97 14.90 -8.62
CA TYR A 133 10.93 13.87 -8.54
C TYR A 133 10.13 13.73 -9.84
N ARG A 134 9.94 14.80 -10.61
CA ARG A 134 9.31 14.71 -11.94
C ARG A 134 10.11 13.81 -12.88
N ARG A 135 11.46 13.85 -12.81
CA ARG A 135 12.32 12.97 -13.63
C ARG A 135 12.24 11.52 -13.13
N LEU A 136 12.22 11.30 -11.82
CA LEU A 136 12.00 9.97 -11.25
C LEU A 136 10.63 9.38 -11.62
N ALA A 137 9.58 10.21 -11.63
CA ALA A 137 8.26 9.79 -12.06
C ALA A 137 8.22 9.36 -13.53
N ALA A 138 8.93 10.08 -14.40
CA ALA A 138 9.08 9.65 -15.80
C ALA A 138 9.81 8.31 -15.91
N ALA A 139 10.86 8.09 -15.11
CA ALA A 139 11.58 6.83 -15.09
C ALA A 139 10.71 5.66 -14.56
N ALA A 140 9.98 5.86 -13.45
CA ALA A 140 9.09 4.86 -12.88
C ALA A 140 7.98 4.45 -13.88
N ARG A 141 7.39 5.41 -14.58
CA ARG A 141 6.42 5.14 -15.66
C ARG A 141 7.03 4.38 -16.83
N GLY A 142 8.27 4.71 -17.22
CA GLY A 142 9.00 3.97 -18.25
C GLY A 142 9.31 2.52 -17.88
N LEU A 143 9.36 2.21 -16.58
CA LEU A 143 9.46 0.84 -16.06
C LEU A 143 8.10 0.11 -15.98
N GLY A 144 7.00 0.80 -16.29
CA GLY A 144 5.65 0.24 -16.34
C GLY A 144 4.92 0.18 -15.00
N GLY A 145 5.41 0.89 -13.97
CA GLY A 145 4.86 0.79 -12.62
C GLY A 145 4.26 2.09 -12.08
N GLY A 146 3.41 1.96 -11.05
CA GLY A 146 2.87 3.09 -10.29
C GLY A 146 3.92 3.76 -9.40
N LEU A 147 3.66 5.00 -9.00
CA LEU A 147 4.52 5.80 -8.13
C LEU A 147 3.82 6.19 -6.84
N VAL A 148 4.40 5.74 -5.72
CA VAL A 148 4.13 6.25 -4.38
C VAL A 148 5.29 7.12 -3.94
N LEU A 149 5.01 8.35 -3.52
CA LEU A 149 5.98 9.22 -2.85
C LEU A 149 5.69 9.27 -1.37
N ASN A 150 6.64 8.82 -0.55
CA ASN A 150 6.55 8.96 0.89
C ASN A 150 7.23 10.23 1.37
N HIS A 151 6.42 11.27 1.60
CA HIS A 151 6.88 12.53 2.18
C HIS A 151 6.86 12.51 3.71
N GLY A 152 6.02 11.65 4.32
CA GLY A 152 5.72 11.63 5.75
C GLY A 152 5.02 12.89 6.30
N THR A 153 4.80 13.90 5.45
CA THR A 153 4.16 15.18 5.77
C THR A 153 3.46 15.72 4.53
N ALA A 154 2.66 16.77 4.67
CA ALA A 154 2.00 17.42 3.54
C ALA A 154 3.04 18.06 2.60
N PRO A 155 3.19 17.60 1.35
CA PRO A 155 4.10 18.19 0.39
C PRO A 155 3.47 19.38 -0.33
N HIS A 156 4.27 20.08 -1.13
CA HIS A 156 3.73 21.06 -2.08
C HIS A 156 2.70 20.39 -3.03
N PRO A 157 1.56 21.03 -3.35
CA PRO A 157 0.51 20.42 -4.18
C PRO A 157 0.94 19.97 -5.57
N SER A 158 2.08 20.48 -6.08
CA SER A 158 2.64 20.08 -7.37
C SER A 158 2.92 18.59 -7.50
N TYR A 159 3.30 17.92 -6.39
CA TYR A 159 3.63 16.50 -6.37
C TYR A 159 2.45 15.60 -6.77
N ALA A 160 1.22 16.07 -6.57
CA ALA A 160 -0.01 15.37 -6.97
C ALA A 160 -0.10 15.08 -8.48
N ARG A 161 0.62 15.86 -9.30
CA ARG A 161 0.62 15.73 -10.77
C ARG A 161 1.53 14.62 -11.28
N ILE A 162 2.42 14.10 -10.44
CA ILE A 162 3.47 13.17 -10.86
C ILE A 162 3.37 11.79 -10.21
N ALA A 163 2.65 11.65 -9.10
CA ALA A 163 2.50 10.41 -8.34
C ALA A 163 1.05 9.92 -8.32
N ASP A 164 0.86 8.61 -8.17
CA ASP A 164 -0.45 7.99 -7.99
C ASP A 164 -0.91 8.07 -6.53
N VAL A 165 0.06 7.97 -5.61
CA VAL A 165 -0.16 8.04 -4.16
C VAL A 165 0.87 8.96 -3.52
N LEU A 166 0.41 9.81 -2.60
CA LEU A 166 1.26 10.60 -1.71
C LEU A 166 1.03 10.15 -0.28
N VAL A 167 2.10 9.73 0.41
CA VAL A 167 2.03 9.57 1.87
C VAL A 167 2.23 10.95 2.49
N THR A 168 1.12 11.53 2.97
CA THR A 168 1.07 12.90 3.50
C THR A 168 1.11 12.97 5.02
N PHE A 169 1.18 11.81 5.68
CA PHE A 169 1.42 11.69 7.11
C PHE A 169 2.16 10.39 7.38
N GLU A 170 3.27 10.48 8.10
CA GLU A 170 3.93 9.36 8.75
C GLU A 170 4.29 9.73 10.19
N GLY A 171 3.82 8.94 11.16
CA GLY A 171 4.19 9.16 12.55
C GLY A 171 3.34 8.45 13.59
N THR A 172 3.54 8.83 14.85
CA THR A 172 2.89 8.17 15.98
C THR A 172 1.39 8.39 16.00
N TRP A 173 0.64 7.41 16.51
CA TRP A 173 -0.79 7.50 16.82
C TRP A 173 -1.13 8.74 17.65
N THR A 174 -0.27 9.06 18.62
CA THR A 174 -0.47 10.23 19.48
C THR A 174 -0.31 11.55 18.74
N SER A 175 0.66 11.65 17.82
CA SER A 175 0.80 12.80 16.94
C SER A 175 -0.40 12.90 16.00
N TYR A 176 -0.76 11.77 15.38
CA TYR A 176 -1.87 11.67 14.45
C TYR A 176 -3.13 12.22 15.10
N ARG A 177 -3.56 11.70 16.25
CA ARG A 177 -4.77 12.20 16.94
C ARG A 177 -4.77 13.69 17.25
N ARG A 178 -3.63 14.28 17.61
CA ARG A 178 -3.54 15.67 18.09
C ARG A 178 -3.29 16.69 16.99
N ARG A 179 -2.66 16.29 15.90
CA ARG A 179 -2.23 17.17 14.82
C ARG A 179 -2.81 16.65 13.51
N PRO A 180 -4.03 17.06 13.15
CA PRO A 180 -4.54 16.72 11.82
C PRO A 180 -3.62 17.31 10.75
N PRO A 181 -3.37 16.59 9.64
CA PRO A 181 -2.66 17.16 8.51
C PRO A 181 -3.45 18.38 7.98
N PRO A 182 -2.76 19.39 7.42
CA PRO A 182 -3.43 20.55 6.83
C PRO A 182 -4.35 20.11 5.69
N PRO A 183 -5.42 20.87 5.38
CA PRO A 183 -6.29 20.58 4.25
C PRO A 183 -5.48 20.45 2.95
N TRP A 184 -5.72 19.36 2.23
CA TRP A 184 -5.04 19.08 0.97
C TRP A 184 -5.65 19.87 -0.17
N THR A 185 -4.81 20.52 -0.98
CA THR A 185 -5.23 21.37 -2.11
C THR A 185 -4.78 20.83 -3.47
N GLY A 186 -4.03 19.73 -3.50
CA GLY A 186 -3.64 19.06 -4.75
C GLY A 186 -4.74 18.17 -5.32
N ALA A 187 -4.62 17.82 -6.60
CA ALA A 187 -5.52 16.89 -7.29
C ALA A 187 -4.72 15.93 -8.17
N GLY A 188 -5.25 14.71 -8.37
CA GLY A 188 -4.66 13.69 -9.25
C GLY A 188 -4.00 12.51 -8.54
N ALA A 189 -3.67 12.65 -7.24
CA ALA A 189 -3.09 11.58 -6.43
C ALA A 189 -4.03 11.18 -5.28
N SER A 190 -4.03 9.89 -4.93
CA SER A 190 -4.63 9.41 -3.68
C SER A 190 -3.74 9.76 -2.50
N LEU A 191 -4.35 10.10 -1.37
CA LEU A 191 -3.59 10.34 -0.13
C LEU A 191 -3.48 9.06 0.69
N CYS A 192 -2.32 8.86 1.32
CA CYS A 192 -2.03 7.76 2.22
C CYS A 192 -1.53 8.28 3.57
N HIS A 193 -1.98 7.68 4.67
CA HIS A 193 -1.46 7.94 6.01
C HIS A 193 -0.84 6.68 6.62
N LEU A 194 0.40 6.80 7.07
CA LEU A 194 1.17 5.76 7.76
C LEU A 194 1.22 6.09 9.26
N VAL A 195 0.64 5.23 10.10
CA VAL A 195 0.48 5.51 11.54
C VAL A 195 1.03 4.34 12.36
N HIS A 196 1.88 4.64 13.33
CA HIS A 196 2.49 3.62 14.20
C HIS A 196 2.23 3.87 15.68
N GLY A 197 2.45 2.86 16.53
CA GLY A 197 2.07 2.90 17.95
C GLY A 197 0.55 2.89 18.16
N VAL A 198 -0.19 2.27 17.25
CA VAL A 198 -1.65 2.24 17.27
C VAL A 198 -2.15 1.17 18.25
N PRO A 199 -2.99 1.52 19.24
CA PRO A 199 -3.56 0.54 20.17
C PRO A 199 -4.59 -0.36 19.47
N ALA A 200 -4.77 -1.58 19.99
CA ALA A 200 -5.80 -2.49 19.50
C ALA A 200 -7.19 -1.85 19.61
N GLY A 201 -8.05 -2.10 18.62
CA GLY A 201 -9.43 -1.58 18.57
C GLY A 201 -9.56 -0.12 18.12
N ALA A 202 -8.47 0.60 17.85
CA ALA A 202 -8.55 1.94 17.28
C ALA A 202 -9.06 1.91 15.84
N ASP A 203 -10.08 2.72 15.52
CA ASP A 203 -10.59 2.87 14.16
C ASP A 203 -9.74 3.87 13.35
N THR A 204 -8.52 3.45 13.00
CA THR A 204 -7.62 4.28 12.19
C THR A 204 -8.11 4.46 10.76
N ALA A 205 -8.93 3.52 10.25
CA ALA A 205 -9.50 3.60 8.91
C ALA A 205 -10.49 4.77 8.79
N ALA A 206 -11.42 4.90 9.74
CA ALA A 206 -12.35 6.02 9.78
C ALA A 206 -11.61 7.35 9.96
N LEU A 207 -10.61 7.41 10.84
CA LEU A 207 -9.84 8.63 11.06
C LEU A 207 -8.99 9.02 9.84
N ALA A 208 -8.44 8.06 9.09
CA ALA A 208 -7.77 8.32 7.81
C ALA A 208 -8.73 8.92 6.79
N ARG A 209 -9.92 8.33 6.64
CA ARG A 209 -10.95 8.82 5.73
C ARG A 209 -11.46 10.22 6.09
N GLU A 210 -11.69 10.48 7.38
CA GLU A 210 -12.06 11.81 7.88
C GLU A 210 -11.02 12.87 7.50
N ARG A 211 -9.75 12.47 7.45
CA ARG A 211 -8.62 13.33 7.11
C ARG A 211 -8.26 13.31 5.62
N GLY A 212 -9.14 12.79 4.78
CA GLY A 212 -8.98 12.79 3.32
C GLY A 212 -8.04 11.72 2.75
N ALA A 213 -7.54 10.80 3.57
CA ALA A 213 -6.74 9.67 3.08
C ALA A 213 -7.63 8.53 2.59
N ALA A 214 -7.41 8.13 1.33
CA ALA A 214 -8.04 6.97 0.73
C ALA A 214 -7.32 5.67 1.11
N LEU A 215 -6.02 5.76 1.42
CA LEU A 215 -5.16 4.65 1.78
C LEU A 215 -4.56 4.84 3.17
N TYR A 216 -4.23 3.75 3.85
CA TYR A 216 -3.55 3.85 5.14
C TYR A 216 -2.77 2.57 5.49
N CYS A 217 -1.87 2.70 6.46
CA CYS A 217 -1.37 1.59 7.26
C CYS A 217 -1.31 2.01 8.72
N ALA A 218 -1.71 1.12 9.62
CA ALA A 218 -1.80 1.37 11.04
C ALA A 218 -1.24 0.17 11.81
N VAL A 219 -0.13 0.34 12.50
CA VAL A 219 0.61 -0.76 13.15
C VAL A 219 0.84 -0.50 14.64
N PRO A 220 0.95 -1.55 15.48
CA PRO A 220 1.28 -1.39 16.89
C PRO A 220 2.75 -1.02 17.13
N GLY A 221 3.65 -1.29 16.17
CA GLY A 221 5.08 -1.08 16.32
C GLY A 221 5.46 0.35 16.75
N VAL A 222 6.52 0.46 17.53
CA VAL A 222 7.02 1.72 18.11
C VAL A 222 8.54 1.81 17.94
N GLY A 223 9.12 2.98 18.23
CA GLY A 223 10.57 3.20 18.14
C GLY A 223 11.05 3.32 16.70
N ASP A 224 12.29 2.88 16.47
CA ASP A 224 13.01 3.08 15.20
C ASP A 224 12.59 2.10 14.09
N HIS A 225 11.89 1.01 14.43
CA HIS A 225 11.44 -0.01 13.48
C HIS A 225 9.95 -0.37 13.64
N PRO A 226 9.03 0.60 13.47
CA PRO A 226 7.60 0.36 13.66
C PRO A 226 7.01 -0.57 12.60
N TRP A 227 7.57 -0.54 11.39
CA TRP A 227 7.16 -1.32 10.21
C TRP A 227 7.66 -2.77 10.23
N GLY A 228 8.25 -3.20 11.34
CA GLY A 228 8.52 -4.62 11.64
C GLY A 228 7.31 -5.37 12.22
N THR A 229 6.14 -4.74 12.25
CA THR A 229 4.89 -5.33 12.73
C THR A 229 3.78 -5.15 11.70
N LEU A 230 2.85 -6.09 11.65
CA LEU A 230 1.64 -5.97 10.85
C LEU A 230 0.55 -5.17 11.57
N PRO A 231 -0.42 -4.59 10.81
CA PRO A 231 -1.65 -4.09 11.40
C PRO A 231 -2.33 -5.15 12.27
N HIS A 232 -2.94 -4.75 13.39
CA HIS A 232 -3.63 -5.68 14.31
C HIS A 232 -4.61 -6.63 13.59
N ALA A 233 -5.31 -6.12 12.57
CA ALA A 233 -6.28 -6.89 11.81
C ALA A 233 -5.67 -7.90 10.81
N LEU A 234 -4.34 -7.88 10.63
CA LEU A 234 -3.57 -8.76 9.75
C LEU A 234 -2.57 -9.63 10.52
N ALA A 235 -2.28 -9.31 11.78
CA ALA A 235 -1.31 -10.08 12.57
C ALA A 235 -1.80 -11.54 12.73
N PRO A 236 -0.92 -12.54 12.54
CA PRO A 236 -1.25 -13.94 12.84
C PRO A 236 -1.72 -14.08 14.29
N VAL A 237 -2.73 -14.93 14.52
CA VAL A 237 -3.11 -15.31 15.88
C VAL A 237 -1.93 -16.09 16.51
N PRO A 238 -1.55 -15.80 17.77
CA PRO A 238 -0.49 -16.53 18.47
C PRO A 238 -0.75 -18.03 18.56
#